data_AF-W9NNN3-F1
#
_entry.id   AF-W9NNN3-F1
#
_cell.length_a   1.000
_cell.length_b   1.000
_cell.length_c   1.000
_cell.angle_alpha   90.00
_cell.angle_beta   90.00
_cell.angle_gamma   90.00
#
_symmetry.space_group_name_H-M   'P 1'
#
loop_
_entity.id
_entity.type
_entity.pdbx_description
1 polymer ?
#
loop_
_entity_poly.entity_id
_entity_poly.type
_entity_poly.pdbx_seq_one_letter_code
_entity_poly.pdbx_strand_id
1 'polypeptide(L)'
;MTVAEASGGSTGSSLALVCAAKGYKCIVVSSNAFAIEKHRTMSALGTQVDIIHSHAGKIHADLIPSMIRRVTEHAEDSQIYWTNQFENKDAFVGYQVVGLELIQQFPYGVDAFCAAVGTAGMAMGVAQALKDNFSNCHIAVLEPISSSPISTGQAGEHHIEGIGIGSVPPLLNRNLYDQVLAIEEEEARAMCRRLAKEEGLLVGTSTGLNVIGALRQAKELGPGKIVVTMACDTGLKYMNRDLFS
;
A
#
# COMPACT_ATOMS: atom_id res chain seq x y z
N MET A 1 6.30 -17.45 20.90
CA MET A 1 5.58 -16.32 20.26
C MET A 1 5.60 -16.50 18.75
N THR A 2 4.42 -16.56 18.15
CA THR A 2 4.20 -16.66 16.71
C THR A 2 3.55 -15.37 16.24
N VAL A 3 4.07 -14.76 15.17
CA VAL A 3 3.46 -13.57 14.58
C VAL A 3 2.41 -14.01 13.56
N ALA A 4 1.22 -13.42 13.58
CA ALA A 4 0.16 -13.70 12.63
C ALA A 4 -0.32 -12.42 11.92
N GLU A 5 -0.71 -12.53 10.65
CA GLU A 5 -1.32 -11.43 9.89
C GLU A 5 -2.24 -11.95 8.77
N ALA A 6 -3.27 -11.17 8.44
CA ALA A 6 -4.04 -11.32 7.21
C ALA A 6 -3.46 -10.41 6.12
N SER A 7 -2.85 -10.98 5.07
CA SER A 7 -2.21 -10.21 4.01
C SER A 7 -2.25 -10.89 2.64
N GLY A 8 -2.56 -10.11 1.60
CA GLY A 8 -2.45 -10.51 0.20
C GLY A 8 -1.15 -10.06 -0.48
N GLY A 9 -0.18 -9.54 0.27
CA GLY A 9 0.79 -8.62 -0.31
C GLY A 9 2.12 -8.47 0.42
N SER A 10 2.64 -7.25 0.30
CA SER A 10 3.96 -6.85 0.78
C SER A 10 4.09 -6.94 2.30
N THR A 11 3.01 -6.70 3.07
CA THR A 11 3.03 -6.85 4.54
C THR A 11 3.39 -8.27 4.95
N GLY A 12 2.73 -9.29 4.37
CA GLY A 12 3.02 -10.69 4.67
C GLY A 12 4.45 -11.08 4.31
N SER A 13 4.96 -10.64 3.15
CA SER A 13 6.35 -10.89 2.75
C SER A 13 7.36 -10.17 3.66
N SER A 14 7.05 -8.96 4.13
CA SER A 14 7.91 -8.20 5.03
C SER A 14 7.96 -8.82 6.43
N LEU A 15 6.81 -9.25 6.94
CA LEU A 15 6.72 -9.98 8.22
C LEU A 15 7.47 -11.31 8.14
N ALA A 16 7.32 -12.06 7.05
CA ALA A 16 8.07 -13.29 6.81
C ALA A 16 9.59 -13.06 6.91
N LEU A 17 10.09 -12.00 6.25
CA LEU A 17 11.50 -11.62 6.29
C LEU A 17 11.96 -11.28 7.71
N VAL A 18 11.22 -10.42 8.41
CA VAL A 18 11.59 -9.98 9.77
C VAL A 18 11.53 -11.14 10.76
N CYS A 19 10.52 -12.00 10.66
CA CYS A 19 10.38 -13.18 11.53
C CYS A 19 11.51 -14.18 11.30
N ALA A 20 11.87 -14.46 10.04
CA ALA A 20 13.01 -15.31 9.71
C ALA A 20 14.32 -14.75 10.29
N ALA A 21 14.57 -13.46 10.11
CA ALA A 21 15.79 -12.80 10.60
C ALA A 21 15.88 -12.75 12.13
N LYS A 22 14.74 -12.62 12.83
CA LYS A 22 14.68 -12.50 14.30
C LYS A 22 14.37 -13.81 15.02
N GLY A 23 14.11 -14.90 14.31
CA GLY A 23 13.80 -16.21 14.89
C GLY A 23 12.36 -16.35 15.43
N TYR A 24 11.42 -15.56 14.93
CA TYR A 24 10.00 -15.73 15.25
C TYR A 24 9.33 -16.72 14.28
N LYS A 25 8.36 -17.49 14.78
CA LYS A 25 7.43 -18.22 13.89
C LYS A 25 6.49 -17.22 13.25
N CYS A 26 6.07 -17.46 12.00
CA CYS A 26 5.17 -16.58 11.28
C CYS A 26 4.06 -17.39 10.61
N ILE A 27 2.82 -16.92 10.74
CA ILE A 27 1.65 -17.40 10.02
C ILE A 27 1.09 -16.22 9.23
N VAL A 28 0.87 -16.39 7.92
CA VAL A 28 0.17 -15.38 7.12
C VAL A 28 -1.06 -16.02 6.51
N VAL A 29 -2.23 -15.50 6.88
CA VAL A 29 -3.48 -15.81 6.21
C VAL A 29 -3.52 -15.03 4.91
N SER A 30 -3.63 -15.73 3.79
CA SER A 30 -3.66 -15.18 2.43
C SER A 30 -4.73 -15.87 1.59
N SER A 31 -4.76 -15.59 0.29
CA SER A 31 -5.68 -16.22 -0.66
C SER A 31 -5.01 -16.50 -1.99
N ASN A 32 -5.47 -17.56 -2.68
CA ASN A 32 -5.11 -17.87 -4.07
C ASN A 32 -5.54 -16.78 -5.09
N ALA A 33 -6.30 -15.76 -4.66
CA ALA A 33 -6.58 -14.58 -5.47
C ALA A 33 -5.38 -13.64 -5.66
N PHE A 34 -4.38 -13.71 -4.78
CA PHE A 34 -3.16 -12.89 -4.87
C PHE A 34 -2.06 -13.59 -5.68
N ALA A 35 -1.07 -12.81 -6.13
CA ALA A 35 0.06 -13.33 -6.92
C ALA A 35 0.80 -14.48 -6.20
N ILE A 36 1.00 -15.60 -6.89
CA ILE A 36 1.60 -16.83 -6.34
C ILE A 36 3.06 -16.61 -5.91
N GLU A 37 3.75 -15.67 -6.55
CA GLU A 37 5.10 -15.23 -6.24
C GLU A 37 5.20 -14.72 -4.80
N LYS A 38 4.14 -14.07 -4.29
CA LYS A 38 4.08 -13.58 -2.91
C LYS A 38 3.99 -14.74 -1.92
N HIS A 39 3.15 -15.74 -2.21
CA HIS A 39 3.07 -16.94 -1.36
C HIS A 39 4.39 -17.69 -1.36
N ARG A 40 5.01 -17.88 -2.53
CA ARG A 40 6.33 -18.51 -2.66
C ARG A 40 7.41 -17.77 -1.88
N THR A 41 7.40 -16.43 -1.92
CA THR A 41 8.33 -15.60 -1.13
C THR A 41 8.15 -15.84 0.36
N MET A 42 6.91 -15.83 0.86
CA MET A 42 6.63 -16.08 2.28
C MET A 42 7.05 -17.50 2.69
N SER A 43 6.67 -18.53 1.91
CA SER A 43 7.04 -19.91 2.21
C SER A 43 8.56 -20.14 2.19
N ALA A 44 9.28 -19.50 1.25
CA ALA A 44 10.74 -19.58 1.18
C ALA A 44 11.44 -18.98 2.42
N LEU A 45 10.77 -18.04 3.10
CA LEU A 45 11.22 -17.42 4.35
C LEU A 45 10.76 -18.21 5.60
N GLY A 46 10.16 -19.39 5.42
CA GLY A 46 9.73 -20.25 6.53
C GLY A 46 8.38 -19.89 7.16
N THR A 47 7.63 -18.98 6.54
CA THR A 47 6.27 -18.62 6.99
C THR A 47 5.27 -19.72 6.61
N GLN A 48 4.39 -20.06 7.56
CA GLN A 48 3.21 -20.85 7.27
C GLN A 48 2.18 -19.98 6.55
N VAL A 49 1.91 -20.28 5.29
CA VAL A 49 0.90 -19.55 4.50
C VAL A 49 -0.44 -20.30 4.57
N ASP A 50 -1.40 -19.75 5.32
CA ASP A 50 -2.77 -20.28 5.43
C ASP A 50 -3.63 -19.69 4.29
N ILE A 51 -3.99 -20.52 3.31
CA ILE A 51 -4.66 -20.07 2.09
C ILE A 51 -6.19 -20.24 2.20
N ILE A 52 -6.89 -19.12 2.19
CA ILE A 52 -8.33 -19.05 1.92
C ILE A 52 -8.55 -19.14 0.40
N HIS A 53 -9.32 -20.14 -0.02
CA HIS A 53 -9.63 -20.33 -1.44
C HIS A 53 -10.73 -19.38 -1.87
N SER A 54 -10.40 -18.46 -2.79
CA SER A 54 -11.35 -17.66 -3.55
C SER A 54 -11.71 -18.35 -4.86
N HIS A 55 -13.01 -18.38 -5.18
CA HIS A 55 -13.53 -18.94 -6.42
C HIS A 55 -13.05 -18.08 -7.62
N ALA A 56 -12.57 -18.72 -8.68
CA ALA A 56 -11.96 -18.08 -9.86
C ALA A 56 -10.69 -17.23 -9.59
N GLY A 57 -10.12 -17.26 -8.39
CA GLY A 57 -8.86 -16.55 -8.08
C GLY A 57 -8.99 -15.02 -8.16
N LYS A 58 -10.17 -14.48 -7.85
CA LYS A 58 -10.44 -13.04 -7.87
C LYS A 58 -10.63 -12.47 -6.46
N ILE A 59 -10.40 -11.19 -6.30
CA ILE A 59 -10.74 -10.46 -5.07
C ILE A 59 -12.23 -10.11 -5.14
N HIS A 60 -13.00 -10.52 -4.13
CA HIS A 60 -14.41 -10.15 -3.97
C HIS A 60 -14.61 -9.48 -2.61
N ALA A 61 -15.75 -8.81 -2.41
CA ALA A 61 -16.00 -7.99 -1.23
C ALA A 61 -15.77 -8.72 0.12
N ASP A 62 -16.18 -9.99 0.24
CA ASP A 62 -15.97 -10.77 1.49
C ASP A 62 -14.57 -11.38 1.66
N LEU A 63 -13.67 -11.29 0.67
CA LEU A 63 -12.38 -11.98 0.76
C LEU A 63 -11.52 -11.44 1.91
N ILE A 64 -11.32 -10.12 1.97
CA ILE A 64 -10.53 -9.49 3.04
C ILE A 64 -11.19 -9.72 4.42
N PRO A 65 -12.51 -9.49 4.60
CA PRO A 65 -13.20 -9.86 5.84
C PRO A 65 -12.99 -11.32 6.24
N SER A 66 -13.03 -12.26 5.30
CA SER A 66 -12.80 -13.69 5.60
C SER A 66 -11.38 -13.98 6.10
N MET A 67 -10.37 -13.32 5.53
CA MET A 67 -8.98 -13.42 5.97
C MET A 67 -8.79 -12.85 7.37
N ILE A 68 -9.44 -11.72 7.66
CA ILE A 68 -9.44 -11.12 8.99
C ILE A 68 -10.09 -12.07 10.01
N ARG A 69 -11.25 -12.67 9.69
CA ARG A 69 -11.89 -13.66 10.57
C ARG A 69 -10.95 -14.84 10.88
N ARG A 70 -10.29 -15.40 9.86
CA ARG A 70 -9.35 -16.52 10.04
C ARG A 70 -8.12 -16.14 10.87
N VAL A 71 -7.53 -14.96 10.69
CA VAL A 71 -6.39 -14.57 11.54
C VAL A 71 -6.83 -14.28 12.98
N THR A 72 -8.06 -13.80 13.19
CA THR A 72 -8.64 -13.64 14.53
C THR A 72 -8.81 -14.99 15.23
N GLU A 73 -9.25 -16.03 14.53
CA GLU A 73 -9.31 -17.41 15.08
C GLU A 73 -7.93 -17.89 15.54
N HIS A 74 -6.87 -17.65 14.75
CA HIS A 74 -5.49 -17.93 15.18
C HIS A 74 -5.10 -17.11 16.42
N ALA A 75 -5.51 -15.85 16.49
CA ALA A 75 -5.18 -14.95 17.60
C ALA A 75 -5.90 -15.29 18.93
N GLU A 76 -6.81 -16.27 18.97
CA GLU A 76 -7.37 -16.81 20.22
C GLU A 76 -6.29 -17.53 21.06
N ASP A 77 -5.23 -18.04 20.43
CA ASP A 77 -4.05 -18.55 21.15
C ASP A 77 -3.21 -17.37 21.69
N SER A 78 -3.07 -17.32 23.02
CA SER A 78 -2.21 -16.35 23.73
C SER A 78 -0.74 -16.30 23.29
N GLN A 79 -0.24 -17.33 22.58
CA GLN A 79 1.11 -17.37 22.01
C GLN A 79 1.21 -16.72 20.63
N ILE A 80 0.10 -16.24 20.08
CA ILE A 80 0.01 -15.56 18.79
C ILE A 80 -0.09 -14.05 19.00
N TYR A 81 0.81 -13.33 18.35
CA TYR A 81 0.78 -11.89 18.22
C TYR A 81 0.23 -11.51 16.85
N TRP A 82 -1.02 -11.05 16.79
CA TRP A 82 -1.61 -10.53 15.56
C TRP A 82 -1.20 -9.07 15.34
N THR A 83 -0.52 -8.80 14.22
CA THR A 83 -0.01 -7.45 13.91
C THR A 83 -1.09 -6.46 13.52
N ASN A 84 -2.24 -6.94 13.02
CA ASN A 84 -3.44 -6.17 12.69
C ASN A 84 -3.17 -4.89 11.89
N GLN A 85 -2.57 -5.02 10.71
CA GLN A 85 -2.12 -3.88 9.88
C GLN A 85 -3.16 -2.81 9.56
N PHE A 86 -4.46 -3.11 9.67
CA PHE A 86 -5.55 -2.18 9.37
C PHE A 86 -5.92 -1.28 10.56
N GLU A 87 -5.52 -1.65 11.79
CA GLU A 87 -5.83 -0.92 13.03
C GLU A 87 -4.57 -0.53 13.81
N ASN A 88 -3.43 -1.15 13.50
CA ASN A 88 -2.19 -0.94 14.25
C ASN A 88 -1.53 0.41 13.90
N LYS A 89 -1.58 1.33 14.88
CA LYS A 89 -1.02 2.68 14.79
C LYS A 89 0.51 2.74 14.78
N ASP A 90 1.20 1.64 15.10
CA ASP A 90 2.66 1.56 14.98
C ASP A 90 3.12 1.81 13.54
N ALA A 91 2.25 1.57 12.56
CA ALA A 91 2.50 1.92 11.16
C ALA A 91 2.86 3.41 11.00
N PHE A 92 2.24 4.32 11.75
CA PHE A 92 2.55 5.75 11.66
C PHE A 92 3.99 6.02 12.09
N VAL A 93 4.43 5.45 13.21
CA VAL A 93 5.80 5.59 13.71
C VAL A 93 6.80 4.98 12.74
N GLY A 94 6.49 3.80 12.20
CA GLY A 94 7.35 3.14 11.21
C GLY A 94 7.53 3.96 9.93
N TYR A 95 6.46 4.57 9.43
CA TYR A 95 6.51 5.36 8.19
C TYR A 95 6.89 6.83 8.38
N GLN A 96 6.87 7.37 9.60
CA GLN A 96 7.40 8.71 9.90
C GLN A 96 8.87 8.83 9.49
N VAL A 97 9.64 7.73 9.55
CA VAL A 97 11.04 7.70 9.11
C VAL A 97 11.19 8.17 7.66
N VAL A 98 10.27 7.75 6.76
CA VAL A 98 10.27 8.21 5.36
C VAL A 98 10.05 9.72 5.28
N GLY A 99 9.15 10.27 6.10
CA GLY A 99 8.94 11.72 6.16
C GLY A 99 10.19 12.48 6.64
N LEU A 100 10.90 11.94 7.64
CA LEU A 100 12.17 12.51 8.12
C LEU A 100 13.27 12.46 7.06
N GLU A 101 13.35 11.37 6.29
CA GLU A 101 14.25 11.25 5.14
C GLU A 101 13.95 12.32 4.09
N LEU A 102 12.67 12.56 3.78
CA LEU A 102 12.26 13.63 2.86
C LEU A 102 12.65 15.02 3.37
N ILE A 103 12.45 15.30 4.66
CA ILE A 103 12.87 16.58 5.26
C ILE A 103 14.38 16.78 5.12
N GLN A 104 15.17 15.73 5.29
CA GLN A 104 16.62 15.77 5.12
C GLN A 104 17.02 15.98 3.65
N GLN A 105 16.34 15.30 2.72
CA GLN A 105 16.64 15.37 1.28
C GLN A 105 16.16 16.68 0.62
N PHE A 106 15.11 17.29 1.18
CA PHE A 106 14.50 18.53 0.70
C PHE A 106 14.53 19.61 1.78
N PRO A 107 15.72 20.13 2.15
CA PRO A 107 15.86 21.08 3.26
C PRO A 107 15.13 22.42 3.04
N TYR A 108 14.75 22.72 1.80
CA TYR A 108 14.00 23.92 1.41
C TYR A 108 12.49 23.71 1.32
N GLY A 109 12.01 22.48 1.59
CA GLY A 109 10.60 22.15 1.61
C GLY A 109 10.13 21.25 0.46
N VAL A 110 8.96 20.69 0.67
CA VAL A 110 8.18 19.92 -0.31
C VAL A 110 6.84 20.63 -0.45
N ASP A 111 6.46 21.03 -1.67
CA ASP A 111 5.20 21.76 -1.91
C ASP A 111 3.99 20.81 -1.88
N ALA A 112 4.16 19.57 -2.36
CA ALA A 112 3.12 18.55 -2.26
C ALA A 112 3.66 17.13 -2.09
N PHE A 113 2.90 16.32 -1.36
CA PHE A 113 3.10 14.88 -1.28
C PHE A 113 1.81 14.15 -1.61
N CYS A 114 1.91 13.06 -2.37
CA CYS A 114 0.78 12.19 -2.58
C CYS A 114 1.11 10.71 -2.55
N ALA A 115 0.13 9.92 -2.12
CA ALA A 115 0.24 8.48 -2.09
C ALA A 115 -1.13 7.80 -2.14
N ALA A 116 -1.17 6.65 -2.81
CA ALA A 116 -2.30 5.76 -2.85
C ALA A 116 -2.53 5.09 -1.48
N VAL A 117 -3.80 4.86 -1.16
CA VAL A 117 -4.20 4.39 0.16
C VAL A 117 -4.56 2.90 0.14
N GLY A 118 -3.75 2.11 0.84
CA GLY A 118 -4.09 0.75 1.30
C GLY A 118 -4.55 0.77 2.74
N THR A 119 -3.65 0.48 3.68
CA THR A 119 -3.93 0.61 5.12
C THR A 119 -3.91 2.06 5.62
N ALA A 120 -3.57 3.04 4.78
CA ALA A 120 -3.30 4.45 5.11
C ALA A 120 -2.05 4.73 5.97
N GLY A 121 -1.46 3.73 6.63
CA GLY A 121 -0.32 3.93 7.55
C GLY A 121 0.86 4.72 6.96
N MET A 122 1.26 4.40 5.71
CA MET A 122 2.34 5.11 5.03
C MET A 122 2.00 6.57 4.72
N ALA A 123 0.85 6.80 4.07
CA ALA A 123 0.43 8.15 3.72
C ALA A 123 0.29 9.03 4.96
N MET A 124 -0.29 8.52 6.05
CA MET A 124 -0.50 9.28 7.28
C MET A 124 0.79 9.50 8.07
N GLY A 125 1.67 8.50 8.17
CA GLY A 125 2.97 8.65 8.85
C GLY A 125 3.85 9.70 8.17
N VAL A 126 3.92 9.67 6.83
CA VAL A 126 4.65 10.66 6.04
C VAL A 126 3.98 12.04 6.12
N ALA A 127 2.66 12.10 5.96
CA ALA A 127 1.92 13.37 6.01
C ALA A 127 2.08 14.08 7.36
N GLN A 128 2.07 13.34 8.47
CA GLN A 128 2.30 13.91 9.81
C GLN A 128 3.67 14.57 9.89
N ALA A 129 4.73 13.84 9.53
CA ALA A 129 6.10 14.38 9.55
C ALA A 129 6.25 15.60 8.62
N LEU A 130 5.68 15.54 7.42
CA LEU A 130 5.74 16.66 6.48
C LEU A 130 4.96 17.88 6.97
N LYS A 131 3.76 17.72 7.55
CA LYS A 131 2.98 18.87 8.06
C LYS A 131 3.62 19.50 9.30
N ASP A 132 4.29 18.70 10.14
CA ASP A 132 5.01 19.20 11.32
C ASP A 132 6.22 20.09 10.94
N ASN A 133 6.84 19.83 9.78
CA ASN A 133 8.03 20.55 9.31
C ASN A 133 7.75 21.57 8.20
N PHE A 134 6.78 21.29 7.34
CA PHE A 134 6.38 22.08 6.17
C PHE A 134 4.87 22.28 6.21
N SER A 135 4.39 23.21 7.04
CA SER A 135 2.95 23.44 7.27
C SER A 135 2.14 23.76 6.00
N ASN A 136 2.80 24.21 4.93
CA ASN A 136 2.19 24.52 3.64
C ASN A 136 2.24 23.36 2.63
N CYS A 137 2.80 22.20 3.02
CA CYS A 137 2.84 21.02 2.16
C CYS A 137 1.42 20.51 1.93
N HIS A 138 1.00 20.48 0.65
CA HIS A 138 -0.29 19.95 0.24
C HIS A 138 -0.23 18.43 0.20
N ILE A 139 -1.13 17.76 0.91
CA ILE A 139 -1.17 16.31 1.00
C ILE A 139 -2.38 15.80 0.24
N ALA A 140 -2.15 14.98 -0.80
CA ALA A 140 -3.21 14.30 -1.53
C ALA A 140 -3.17 12.78 -1.32
N VAL A 141 -4.30 12.19 -0.97
CA VAL A 141 -4.46 10.74 -0.94
C VAL A 141 -5.09 10.25 -2.23
N LEU A 142 -4.66 9.09 -2.72
CA LEU A 142 -5.09 8.59 -4.02
C LEU A 142 -5.87 7.27 -3.89
N GLU A 143 -6.85 7.06 -4.77
CA GLU A 143 -7.63 5.82 -4.85
C GLU A 143 -8.00 5.50 -6.31
N PRO A 144 -8.34 4.23 -6.62
CA PRO A 144 -8.86 3.87 -7.93
C PRO A 144 -10.24 4.49 -8.15
N ILE A 145 -10.48 5.05 -9.33
CA ILE A 145 -11.81 5.64 -9.64
C ILE A 145 -12.94 4.61 -9.65
N SER A 146 -12.65 3.37 -10.08
CA SER A 146 -13.62 2.27 -10.10
C SER A 146 -13.99 1.74 -8.71
N SER A 147 -13.24 2.10 -7.66
CA SER A 147 -13.57 1.85 -6.26
C SER A 147 -13.07 3.00 -5.40
N SER A 148 -13.93 4.00 -5.20
CA SER A 148 -13.58 5.30 -4.63
C SER A 148 -14.28 5.59 -3.29
N PRO A 149 -14.13 4.72 -2.26
CA PRO A 149 -14.82 4.90 -1.00
C PRO A 149 -14.40 6.15 -0.22
N ILE A 150 -13.20 6.71 -0.46
CA ILE A 150 -12.73 7.90 0.25
C ILE A 150 -13.38 9.16 -0.33
N SER A 151 -13.51 9.28 -1.65
CA SER A 151 -14.09 10.45 -2.30
C SER A 151 -15.61 10.37 -2.51
N THR A 152 -16.15 9.20 -2.86
CA THR A 152 -17.58 9.03 -3.20
C THR A 152 -18.36 8.21 -2.19
N GLY A 153 -17.68 7.49 -1.29
CA GLY A 153 -18.30 6.51 -0.40
C GLY A 153 -18.71 5.21 -1.09
N GLN A 154 -18.43 5.05 -2.39
CA GLN A 154 -18.79 3.86 -3.16
C GLN A 154 -17.59 2.94 -3.37
N ALA A 155 -17.75 1.68 -2.98
CA ALA A 155 -16.81 0.62 -3.29
C ALA A 155 -17.13 0.03 -4.67
N GLY A 156 -16.11 -0.49 -5.35
CA GLY A 156 -16.27 -1.22 -6.61
C GLY A 156 -15.11 -2.17 -6.84
N GLU A 157 -14.96 -2.64 -8.08
CA GLU A 157 -13.91 -3.60 -8.45
C GLU A 157 -12.71 -2.90 -9.11
N HIS A 158 -11.50 -3.33 -8.75
CA HIS A 158 -10.26 -2.94 -9.40
C HIS A 158 -9.20 -4.04 -9.22
N HIS A 159 -8.09 -3.95 -9.95
CA HIS A 159 -7.01 -4.94 -9.92
C HIS A 159 -5.68 -4.37 -9.40
N ILE A 160 -5.65 -3.10 -8.99
CA ILE A 160 -4.46 -2.48 -8.37
C ILE A 160 -4.16 -3.14 -7.01
N GLU A 161 -3.11 -3.96 -6.96
CA GLU A 161 -2.72 -4.66 -5.74
C GLU A 161 -2.13 -3.70 -4.69
N GLY A 162 -2.55 -3.86 -3.43
CA GLY A 162 -1.99 -3.17 -2.26
C GLY A 162 -2.69 -1.87 -1.85
N ILE A 163 -3.73 -1.45 -2.57
CA ILE A 163 -4.53 -0.25 -2.30
C ILE A 163 -6.03 -0.56 -2.40
N GLY A 164 -6.90 0.40 -2.06
CA GLY A 164 -8.33 0.32 -2.38
C GLY A 164 -9.07 -0.82 -1.70
N ILE A 165 -9.10 -0.84 -0.35
CA ILE A 165 -9.62 -2.00 0.39
C ILE A 165 -11.16 -2.13 0.42
N GLY A 166 -11.87 -1.44 -0.50
CA GLY A 166 -13.33 -1.44 -0.59
C GLY A 166 -14.07 -0.67 0.52
N SER A 167 -13.34 0.06 1.37
CA SER A 167 -13.89 0.92 2.41
C SER A 167 -12.87 2.00 2.79
N VAL A 168 -13.28 2.98 3.58
CA VAL A 168 -12.36 3.97 4.16
C VAL A 168 -11.52 3.28 5.24
N PRO A 169 -10.17 3.24 5.14
CA PRO A 169 -9.35 2.54 6.12
C PRO A 169 -9.44 3.18 7.52
N PRO A 170 -9.45 2.39 8.60
CA PRO A 170 -9.54 2.92 9.98
C PRO A 170 -8.41 3.88 10.34
N LEU A 171 -7.20 3.64 9.80
CA LEU A 171 -6.03 4.49 10.04
C LEU A 171 -6.04 5.79 9.22
N LEU A 172 -6.97 5.98 8.28
CA LEU A 172 -7.01 7.20 7.48
C LEU A 172 -7.51 8.38 8.34
N ASN A 173 -6.70 9.43 8.47
CA ASN A 173 -7.03 10.61 9.25
C ASN A 173 -7.35 11.80 8.33
N ARG A 174 -8.62 12.27 8.33
CA ARG A 174 -9.08 13.39 7.49
C ARG A 174 -8.32 14.69 7.73
N ASN A 175 -7.75 14.88 8.92
CA ASN A 175 -7.02 16.09 9.27
C ASN A 175 -5.59 16.15 8.69
N LEU A 176 -5.09 15.04 8.12
CA LEU A 176 -3.73 14.95 7.60
C LEU A 176 -3.64 15.08 6.08
N TYR A 177 -4.77 15.17 5.37
CA TYR A 177 -4.77 15.36 3.93
C TYR A 177 -5.75 16.43 3.47
N ASP A 178 -5.37 17.10 2.40
CA ASP A 178 -6.07 18.26 1.86
C ASP A 178 -7.01 17.84 0.72
N GLN A 179 -6.64 16.80 -0.04
CA GLN A 179 -7.36 16.36 -1.24
C GLN A 179 -7.40 14.83 -1.38
N VAL A 180 -8.44 14.34 -2.06
CA VAL A 180 -8.51 12.96 -2.58
C VAL A 180 -8.48 13.03 -4.11
N LEU A 181 -7.64 12.22 -4.75
CA LEU A 181 -7.62 12.08 -6.21
C LEU A 181 -7.98 10.65 -6.60
N ALA A 182 -9.08 10.52 -7.34
CA ALA A 182 -9.46 9.28 -7.99
C ALA A 182 -8.76 9.17 -9.35
N ILE A 183 -8.13 8.03 -9.64
CA ILE A 183 -7.33 7.81 -10.85
C ILE A 183 -7.76 6.52 -11.54
N GLU A 184 -7.82 6.56 -12.87
CA GLU A 184 -8.11 5.40 -13.72
C GLU A 184 -6.99 4.36 -13.64
N GLU A 185 -7.35 3.08 -13.47
CA GLU A 185 -6.35 2.00 -13.41
C GLU A 185 -5.54 1.90 -14.70
N GLU A 186 -6.18 2.06 -15.86
CA GLU A 186 -5.49 1.99 -17.16
C GLU A 186 -4.45 3.11 -17.33
N GLU A 187 -4.71 4.30 -16.77
CA GLU A 187 -3.75 5.39 -16.77
C GLU A 187 -2.54 5.07 -15.89
N ALA A 188 -2.78 4.47 -14.72
CA ALA A 188 -1.71 3.99 -13.83
C ALA A 188 -0.87 2.88 -14.48
N ARG A 189 -1.51 1.93 -15.17
CA ARG A 189 -0.83 0.85 -15.92
C ARG A 189 -0.01 1.41 -17.06
N ALA A 190 -0.56 2.31 -17.86
CA ALA A 190 0.17 2.99 -18.92
C ALA A 190 1.38 3.74 -18.36
N MET A 191 1.24 4.42 -17.21
CA MET A 191 2.35 5.10 -16.55
C MET A 191 3.45 4.13 -16.11
N CYS A 192 3.13 2.94 -15.58
CA CYS A 192 4.14 1.94 -15.24
C CYS A 192 4.99 1.53 -16.46
N ARG A 193 4.35 1.34 -17.63
CA ARG A 193 5.06 1.01 -18.88
C ARG A 193 5.96 2.16 -19.34
N ARG A 194 5.49 3.41 -19.19
CA ARG A 194 6.27 4.61 -19.49
C ARG A 194 7.48 4.73 -18.56
N LEU A 195 7.29 4.62 -17.25
CA LEU A 195 8.38 4.63 -16.26
C LEU A 195 9.45 3.59 -16.57
N ALA A 196 9.06 2.38 -16.98
CA ALA A 196 10.01 1.35 -17.36
C ALA A 196 10.82 1.70 -18.63
N LYS A 197 10.17 2.27 -19.66
CA LYS A 197 10.78 2.55 -20.97
C LYS A 197 11.54 3.88 -21.03
N GLU A 198 11.03 4.90 -20.36
CA GLU A 198 11.50 6.28 -20.42
C GLU A 198 12.49 6.57 -19.28
N GLU A 199 12.29 5.98 -18.10
CA GLU A 199 13.06 6.31 -16.88
C GLU A 199 13.84 5.11 -16.30
N GLY A 200 13.70 3.92 -16.88
CA GLY A 200 14.34 2.69 -16.37
C GLY A 200 13.79 2.21 -15.02
N LEU A 201 12.60 2.67 -14.62
CA LEU A 201 11.97 2.34 -13.35
C LEU A 201 10.94 1.22 -13.51
N LEU A 202 11.31 0.00 -13.12
CA LEU A 202 10.43 -1.16 -13.16
C LEU A 202 9.61 -1.27 -11.87
N VAL A 203 8.36 -0.79 -11.89
CA VAL A 203 7.51 -0.58 -10.70
C VAL A 203 6.10 -1.19 -10.82
N GLY A 204 5.40 -1.40 -9.70
CA GLY A 204 4.03 -1.90 -9.67
C GLY A 204 2.94 -0.83 -9.94
N THR A 205 1.72 -1.27 -10.25
CA THR A 205 0.58 -0.41 -10.66
C THR A 205 0.25 0.72 -9.68
N SER A 206 0.36 0.48 -8.36
CA SER A 206 0.14 1.51 -7.35
C SER A 206 1.15 2.65 -7.43
N THR A 207 2.38 2.36 -7.87
CA THR A 207 3.39 3.39 -8.18
C THR A 207 3.01 4.20 -9.42
N GLY A 208 2.48 3.57 -10.46
CA GLY A 208 1.97 4.29 -11.63
C GLY A 208 0.85 5.26 -11.26
N LEU A 209 -0.06 4.84 -10.39
CA LEU A 209 -1.14 5.68 -9.85
C LEU A 209 -0.59 6.87 -9.05
N ASN A 210 0.41 6.61 -8.19
CA ASN A 210 1.15 7.63 -7.44
C ASN A 210 1.79 8.68 -8.35
N VAL A 211 2.49 8.25 -9.40
CA VAL A 211 3.17 9.15 -10.34
C VAL A 211 2.16 9.97 -11.15
N ILE A 212 1.03 9.41 -11.57
CA ILE A 212 -0.03 10.20 -12.20
C ILE A 212 -0.58 11.27 -11.25
N GLY A 213 -0.83 10.91 -9.99
CA GLY A 213 -1.26 11.86 -8.96
C GLY A 213 -0.25 13.00 -8.75
N ALA A 214 1.05 12.68 -8.76
CA ALA A 214 2.12 13.65 -8.63
C ALA A 214 2.21 14.57 -9.84
N LEU A 215 2.12 14.03 -11.07
CA LEU A 215 2.16 14.82 -12.31
C LEU A 215 0.98 15.80 -12.40
N ARG A 216 -0.22 15.39 -11.96
CA ARG A 216 -1.40 16.27 -11.90
C ARG A 216 -1.19 17.43 -10.94
N GLN A 217 -0.71 17.16 -9.74
CA GLN A 217 -0.39 18.22 -8.77
C GLN A 217 0.75 19.12 -9.24
N ALA A 218 1.81 18.57 -9.84
CA ALA A 218 2.91 19.37 -10.39
C ALA A 218 2.41 20.33 -11.48
N LYS A 219 1.46 19.88 -12.32
CA LYS A 219 0.82 20.74 -13.32
C LYS A 219 0.00 21.86 -12.70
N GLU A 220 -0.72 21.60 -11.62
CA GLU A 220 -1.52 22.61 -10.90
C GLU A 220 -0.67 23.63 -10.14
N LEU A 221 0.39 23.16 -9.48
CA LEU A 221 1.31 24.01 -8.70
C LEU A 221 2.20 24.89 -9.59
N GLY A 222 2.54 24.40 -10.78
CA GLY A 222 3.33 25.12 -11.77
C GLY A 222 4.86 25.01 -11.58
N PRO A 223 5.63 25.75 -12.39
CA PRO A 223 7.09 25.61 -12.44
C PRO A 223 7.79 25.95 -11.11
N GLY A 224 8.89 25.25 -10.83
CA GLY A 224 9.72 25.47 -9.64
C GLY A 224 9.19 24.83 -8.35
N LYS A 225 8.08 24.09 -8.44
CA LYS A 225 7.45 23.41 -7.30
C LYS A 225 7.91 21.97 -7.18
N ILE A 226 8.02 21.49 -5.94
CA ILE A 226 8.51 20.15 -5.61
C ILE A 226 7.34 19.27 -5.19
N VAL A 227 7.08 18.22 -5.98
CA VAL A 227 6.08 17.20 -5.67
C VAL A 227 6.78 15.87 -5.45
N VAL A 228 6.47 15.22 -4.33
CA VAL A 228 7.03 13.92 -3.96
C VAL A 228 5.93 12.86 -3.92
N THR A 229 6.26 11.64 -4.35
CA THR A 229 5.40 10.48 -4.20
C THR A 229 6.23 9.22 -3.99
N MET A 230 5.57 8.08 -3.77
CA MET A 230 6.22 6.82 -3.40
C MET A 230 6.21 5.80 -4.53
N ALA A 231 7.37 5.18 -4.78
CA ALA A 231 7.46 3.92 -5.50
C ALA A 231 7.28 2.77 -4.51
N CYS A 232 6.11 2.13 -4.53
CA CYS A 232 5.68 1.21 -3.48
C CYS A 232 6.34 -0.17 -3.57
N ASP A 233 6.56 -0.68 -4.78
CA ASP A 233 7.28 -1.92 -5.01
C ASP A 233 7.79 -2.10 -6.45
N THR A 234 8.58 -3.15 -6.63
CA THR A 234 9.18 -3.53 -7.91
C THR A 234 8.16 -4.18 -8.86
N GLY A 235 8.25 -3.80 -10.14
CA GLY A 235 7.49 -4.39 -11.24
C GLY A 235 7.80 -5.86 -11.49
N LEU A 236 8.90 -6.39 -10.94
CA LEU A 236 9.27 -7.82 -11.05
C LEU A 236 8.16 -8.76 -10.56
N LYS A 237 7.38 -8.33 -9.56
CA LYS A 237 6.25 -9.11 -9.02
C LYS A 237 5.07 -9.27 -9.99
N TYR A 238 5.06 -8.48 -11.08
CA TYR A 238 3.94 -8.37 -12.01
C TYR A 238 4.31 -8.86 -13.42
N MET A 239 5.48 -9.48 -13.60
CA MET A 239 5.94 -9.98 -14.91
C MET A 239 5.13 -11.16 -15.44
N ASN A 240 4.51 -11.95 -14.55
CA ASN A 240 3.59 -13.04 -14.93
C ASN A 240 2.12 -12.57 -15.03
N ARG A 241 1.90 -11.25 -15.00
CA ARG A 241 0.60 -10.59 -15.13
C ARG A 241 0.62 -9.70 -16.39
N ASP A 242 -0.50 -9.07 -16.68
CA ASP A 242 -0.74 -8.23 -17.86
C ASP A 242 -0.22 -6.77 -17.74
N LEU A 243 0.62 -6.46 -16.74
CA LEU A 243 1.08 -5.10 -16.51
C LEU A 243 2.08 -4.61 -17.57
N PHE A 244 2.96 -5.49 -18.03
CA PHE A 244 4.04 -5.15 -18.97
C PHE A 244 3.91 -5.79 -20.36
N SER A 245 2.90 -6.64 -20.57
CA SER A 245 2.57 -7.27 -21.86
C SER A 245 1.60 -6.44 -22.68
#